data_AF-A0A967Y1X8-F1
#
_entry.id   AF-A0A967Y1X8-F1
#
_cell.length_a   1.000
_cell.length_b   1.000
_cell.length_c   1.000
_cell.angle_alpha   90.00
_cell.angle_beta   90.00
_cell.angle_gamma   90.00
#
_symmetry.space_group_name_H-M   'P 1'
#
loop_
_entity.id
_entity.type
_entity.pdbx_description
1 polymer ?
#
loop_
_entity_poly.entity_id
_entity_poly.type
_entity_poly.pdbx_seq_one_letter_code
_entity_poly.pdbx_strand_id
1 'polypeptide(L)' 'CDKELFIEVKTTNSGKYQPFMISDNEVAFSTDTAERYALYRVFDFRHSAKLFTLSGNIRNHVNLQPKLYKASF' A
#
# COMPACT_ATOMS: atom_id res chain seq x y z
N CYS A 1 -2.91 -19.40 18.39
CA CYS A 1 -2.00 -19.44 17.22
C CYS A 1 -1.81 -18.04 16.73
N ASP A 2 -0.63 -17.47 16.94
CA ASP A 2 -0.24 -16.20 16.32
C ASP A 2 -0.19 -16.40 14.80
N LYS A 3 -1.02 -15.64 14.08
CA LYS A 3 -0.98 -15.57 12.62
C LYS A 3 -0.10 -14.39 12.23
N GLU A 4 0.89 -14.61 11.37
CA GLU A 4 1.77 -13.56 10.86
C GLU A 4 0.96 -12.47 10.13
N LEU A 5 1.25 -11.21 10.42
CA LEU A 5 0.69 -10.03 9.74
C LEU A 5 1.75 -9.41 8.83
N PHE A 6 1.43 -9.27 7.55
CA PHE A 6 2.25 -8.60 6.56
C PHE A 6 1.91 -7.11 6.51
N ILE A 7 2.90 -6.27 6.83
CA ILE A 7 2.73 -4.82 6.87
C ILE A 7 3.62 -4.17 5.81
N GLU A 8 2.99 -3.48 4.87
CA GLU A 8 3.69 -2.58 3.93
C GLU A 8 3.57 -1.14 4.45
N VAL A 9 4.68 -0.41 4.53
CA VAL A 9 4.67 0.98 5.03
C VAL A 9 5.09 1.93 3.91
N LYS A 10 4.25 2.93 3.62
CA LYS A 10 4.56 3.99 2.66
C LYS A 10 4.48 5.35 3.34
N THR A 11 5.55 6.14 3.22
CA THR A 11 5.66 7.47 3.82
C THR A 11 5.53 8.57 2.77
N THR A 12 4.99 9.72 3.17
CA THR A 12 5.01 10.94 2.36
C THR A 12 5.01 12.18 3.24
N ASN A 13 5.69 13.23 2.79
CA ASN A 13 5.56 14.56 3.39
C ASN A 13 4.31 15.30 2.94
N SER A 14 3.59 14.77 1.94
CA SER A 14 2.35 15.37 1.44
C SER A 14 1.13 14.89 2.22
N GLY A 15 -0.04 15.46 1.90
CA GLY A 15 -1.31 15.14 2.55
C GLY A 15 -1.85 13.73 2.27
N LYS A 16 -2.87 13.35 3.06
CA LYS A 16 -3.49 12.01 3.13
C LYS A 16 -3.81 11.36 1.78
N TYR A 17 -4.42 12.10 0.85
CA TYR A 17 -4.96 11.56 -0.40
C TYR A 17 -4.02 11.67 -1.60
N GLN A 18 -2.75 12.06 -1.38
CA GLN A 18 -1.78 12.10 -2.46
C GLN A 18 -1.57 10.69 -3.05
N PRO A 19 -1.63 10.57 -4.40
CA PRO A 19 -1.30 9.33 -5.10
C PRO A 19 0.11 8.88 -4.75
N PHE A 20 0.30 7.57 -4.77
CA PHE A 20 1.57 6.92 -4.47
C PHE A 20 1.77 5.78 -5.46
N MET A 21 3.03 5.38 -5.64
CA MET A 21 3.36 4.26 -6.50
C MET A 21 3.20 2.96 -5.70
N ILE A 22 2.60 1.97 -6.35
CA ILE A 22 2.50 0.60 -5.88
C ILE A 22 2.79 -0.31 -7.08
N SER A 23 3.57 -1.37 -6.86
CA SER A 23 3.92 -2.34 -7.90
C SER A 23 2.85 -3.43 -8.04
N ASP A 24 2.82 -4.08 -9.20
CA ASP A 24 1.91 -5.20 -9.44
C ASP A 24 2.13 -6.35 -8.45
N ASN A 25 3.40 -6.59 -8.06
CA ASN A 25 3.75 -7.60 -7.08
C ASN A 25 3.15 -7.30 -5.70
N GLU A 26 3.19 -6.04 -5.25
CA GLU A 26 2.57 -5.64 -3.98
C GLU A 26 1.04 -5.82 -4.01
N VAL A 27 0.41 -5.46 -5.13
CA VAL A 27 -1.05 -5.63 -5.28
C VAL A 27 -1.41 -7.12 -5.30
N ALA A 28 -0.68 -7.95 -6.04
CA ALA A 28 -0.86 -9.41 -6.06
C ALA A 28 -0.71 -10.01 -4.66
N PHE A 29 0.38 -9.66 -3.97
CA PHE A 29 0.63 -10.14 -2.61
C PHE A 29 -0.48 -9.74 -1.62
N SER A 30 -0.99 -8.50 -1.70
CA SER A 30 -2.12 -8.06 -0.88
C SER A 30 -3.42 -8.82 -1.17
N THR A 31 -3.58 -9.33 -2.39
CA THR A 31 -4.74 -10.14 -2.80
C THR A 31 -4.62 -11.54 -2.22
N ASP A 32 -3.46 -12.18 -2.38
CA ASP A 32 -3.21 -13.56 -1.93
C ASP A 32 -3.20 -13.70 -0.40
N THR A 33 -2.83 -12.62 0.30
CA THR A 33 -2.71 -12.59 1.77
C THR A 33 -3.71 -11.67 2.44
N ALA A 34 -4.87 -11.42 1.80
CA ALA A 34 -5.84 -10.40 2.22
C ALA A 34 -6.26 -10.45 3.71
N GLU A 35 -6.39 -11.63 4.32
CA GLU A 35 -6.73 -11.74 5.75
C GLU A 35 -5.62 -11.26 6.70
N ARG A 36 -4.40 -11.15 6.19
CA ARG A 36 -3.17 -10.92 6.96
C ARG A 36 -2.31 -9.81 6.36
N TYR A 37 -2.84 -8.99 5.48
CA TYR A 37 -2.11 -7.89 4.86
C TYR A 37 -2.65 -6.53 5.33
N ALA A 38 -1.76 -5.56 5.53
CA ALA A 38 -2.17 -4.18 5.75
C ALA A 38 -1.14 -3.19 5.18
N LEU A 39 -1.64 -2.17 4.47
CA LEU A 39 -0.84 -1.04 4.01
C LEU A 39 -0.98 0.13 4.99
N TYR A 40 0.14 0.59 5.53
CA TYR A 40 0.21 1.71 6.46
C TYR A 40 0.71 2.94 5.70
N ARG A 41 -0.14 3.96 5.61
CA ARG A 41 0.19 5.24 5.00
C ARG A 41 0.50 6.28 6.07
N VAL A 42 1.77 6.61 6.20
CA VAL A 42 2.22 7.70 7.06
C VAL A 42 2.36 8.96 6.21
N PHE A 43 1.56 9.99 6.50
CA PHE A 43 1.52 11.24 5.74
C PHE A 43 1.81 12.44 6.66
N ASP A 44 2.03 13.62 6.08
CA ASP A 44 2.53 14.81 6.81
C ASP A 44 3.81 14.51 7.62
N PHE A 45 4.64 13.56 7.15
CA PHE A 45 5.65 12.84 7.96
C PHE A 45 6.62 13.75 8.72
N ARG A 46 7.11 14.82 8.08
CA ARG A 46 8.11 15.73 8.68
C ARG A 46 7.56 16.63 9.80
N HIS A 47 6.27 16.98 9.78
CA HIS A 47 5.74 18.03 10.67
C HIS A 47 4.66 17.52 11.63
N SER A 48 3.80 16.62 11.17
CA SER A 48 2.70 16.08 11.97
C SER A 48 2.34 14.71 11.43
N ALA A 49 3.24 13.74 11.63
CA ALA A 49 3.08 12.39 11.10
C ALA A 49 1.74 11.80 11.54
N LYS A 50 0.90 11.47 10.55
CA LYS A 50 -0.41 10.86 10.74
C LYS A 50 -0.47 9.55 9.98
N LEU A 51 -1.27 8.62 10.48
CA LEU A 51 -1.41 7.28 9.94
C LEU A 51 -2.84 7.05 9.46
N PHE A 52 -2.99 6.42 8.30
CA PHE A 52 -4.17 5.64 7.98
C PHE A 52 -3.77 4.28 7.42
N THR A 53 -4.65 3.29 7.59
CA THR A 53 -4.39 1.91 7.20
C THR A 53 -5.41 1.45 6.15
N LEU A 54 -4.95 0.64 5.20
CA LEU A 54 -5.81 -0.12 4.28
C LEU A 54 -5.60 -1.61 4.59
N SER A 55 -6.61 -2.25 5.16
CA SER A 55 -6.54 -3.66 5.57
C SER A 55 -7.00 -4.58 4.44
N GLY A 56 -6.22 -5.62 4.20
CA GLY A 56 -6.46 -6.67 3.21
C GLY A 56 -6.22 -6.25 1.77
N ASN A 57 -7.04 -6.79 0.86
CA ASN A 57 -6.85 -6.60 -0.58
C ASN A 57 -6.93 -5.11 -0.95
N ILE A 58 -5.81 -4.55 -1.40
CA ILE A 58 -5.69 -3.12 -1.75
C ILE A 58 -6.66 -2.73 -2.87
N ARG A 59 -7.02 -3.64 -3.78
CA ARG A 59 -7.97 -3.37 -4.88
C ARG A 59 -9.35 -2.92 -4.40
N ASN A 60 -9.74 -3.26 -3.17
CA ASN A 60 -11.01 -2.85 -2.60
C ASN A 60 -11.00 -1.40 -2.09
N HIS A 61 -9.81 -0.79 -1.97
CA HIS A 61 -9.63 0.50 -1.30
C HIS A 61 -9.17 1.62 -2.23
N VAL A 62 -8.57 1.30 -3.38
CA VAL A 62 -7.94 2.29 -4.26
C VAL A 62 -8.25 2.03 -5.73
N ASN A 63 -8.20 3.09 -6.52
CA ASN A 63 -8.22 2.98 -7.98
C ASN A 63 -6.80 2.83 -8.52
N LEU A 64 -6.48 1.67 -9.10
CA LEU A 64 -5.16 1.38 -9.66
C LEU A 64 -5.10 1.82 -11.12
N GLN A 65 -4.04 2.54 -11.50
CA GLN A 65 -3.77 2.93 -12.88
C GLN A 65 -2.49 2.25 -13.35
N PRO A 66 -2.49 1.57 -14.52
CA PRO A 66 -1.27 1.00 -15.09
C PRO A 66 -0.31 2.13 -15.44
N LYS A 67 0.91 2.08 -14.90
CA LYS A 67 1.89 3.16 -15.09
C LYS A 67 3.25 2.72 -15.65
N LEU A 68 3.69 1.49 -15.43
CA LEU A 68 5.03 1.06 -15.83
C LEU A 68 4.98 -0.33 -16.45
N TYR A 69 5.27 -0.41 -17.74
CA TYR A 69 5.54 -1.69 -18.41
C TYR A 69 7.05 -1.87 -18.53
N LYS A 70 7.56 -3.03 -18.14
CA LYS A 70 8.95 -3.43 -18.39
C LYS A 70 8.98 -4.37 -19.59
N ALA A 71 9.76 -4.04 -20.62
CA ALA A 71 10.00 -4.92 -21.76
C ALA A 71 11.27 -5.77 -21.55
N SER A 72 11.24 -7.01 -22.02
CA SER A 72 12.38 -7.93 -22.07
C SER A 72 12.23 -8.86 -23.29
N PHE A 73 13.35 -9.45 -23.74
CA PHE A 73 13.43 -10.34 -24.90
C PHE A 73 13.61 -11.79 -24.49
#